data_AF-A0A914FZH9-F1
#
_entry.id   AF-A0A914FZH9-F1
#
_cell.length_a   1.000
_cell.length_b   1.000
_cell.length_c   1.000
_cell.angle_alpha   90.00
_cell.angle_beta   90.00
_cell.angle_gamma   90.00
#
_symmetry.space_group_name_H-M   'P 1'
#
loop_
_entity.id
_entity.type
_entity.pdbx_description
1 polymer ?
#
loop_
_entity_poly.entity_id
_entity_poly.type
_entity_poly.pdbx_seq_one_letter_code
_entity_poly.pdbx_strand_id
1 'polypeptide(L)'
;MLTGIPLFPGINDAKDQLEKIFAIRGLPIVEKWPEVISLPNYKLFHFQPYVEMPWRRVHHVFSRLPEGGEKLLNSFLQVIFTVIF
;
A
#
# COMPACT_ATOMS: atom_id res chain seq x y z
N MET A 1 6.70 -14.49 -9.54
CA MET A 1 6.95 -13.07 -9.18
C MET A 1 7.04 -12.24 -10.45
N LEU A 2 6.48 -11.01 -10.48
CA LEU A 2 6.38 -10.18 -11.70
C LEU A 2 7.60 -9.27 -11.93
N THR A 3 8.09 -8.62 -10.88
CA THR A 3 9.17 -7.62 -10.96
C THR A 3 10.54 -8.19 -10.59
N GLY A 4 10.59 -9.41 -10.04
CA GLY A 4 11.82 -10.02 -9.52
C GLY A 4 12.34 -9.40 -8.22
N ILE A 5 11.67 -8.37 -7.70
CA ILE A 5 12.01 -7.67 -6.45
C ILE A 5 10.76 -7.54 -5.57
N PRO A 6 10.91 -7.35 -4.24
CA PRO A 6 9.79 -7.06 -3.36
C PRO A 6 9.02 -5.81 -3.85
N LEU A 7 7.70 -5.87 -3.83
CA LEU A 7 6.85 -4.72 -4.19
C LEU A 7 6.97 -3.57 -3.18
N PHE A 8 7.22 -3.92 -1.92
CA PHE A 8 7.42 -2.99 -0.81
C PHE A 8 8.74 -3.35 -0.12
N PRO A 9 9.88 -2.77 -0.56
CA PRO A 9 11.19 -3.12 -0.03
C PRO A 9 11.49 -2.32 1.26
N GLY A 10 10.74 -2.57 2.34
CA GLY A 10 11.12 -2.08 3.67
C GLY A 10 12.16 -2.99 4.31
N ILE A 11 13.06 -2.39 5.09
CA ILE A 11 14.30 -3.00 5.55
C ILE A 11 14.45 -2.89 7.07
N ASN A 12 13.89 -1.84 7.68
CA ASN A 12 14.18 -1.50 9.08
C ASN A 12 13.09 -1.98 10.05
N ASP A 13 11.98 -1.25 10.10
CA ASP A 13 10.91 -1.45 11.08
C ASP A 13 9.53 -1.35 10.43
N ALA A 14 8.48 -1.48 11.25
CA ALA A 14 7.11 -1.37 10.78
C ALA A 14 6.81 0.00 10.15
N LYS A 15 7.43 1.09 10.63
CA LYS A 15 7.22 2.42 10.06
C LYS A 15 7.81 2.49 8.65
N ASP A 16 9.04 2.03 8.46
CA ASP A 16 9.69 1.99 7.13
C ASP A 16 8.87 1.13 6.15
N GLN A 17 8.36 -0.02 6.59
CA GLN A 17 7.49 -0.84 5.74
C GLN A 17 6.18 -0.11 5.39
N LEU A 18 5.55 0.59 6.34
CA LEU A 18 4.36 1.40 6.11
C LEU A 18 4.63 2.58 5.17
N GLU A 19 5.80 3.23 5.25
CA GLU A 19 6.22 4.26 4.29
C GLU A 19 6.24 3.70 2.85
N LYS A 20 6.78 2.48 2.65
CA LYS A 20 6.79 1.84 1.31
C LYS A 20 5.40 1.51 0.81
N ILE A 21 4.53 1.02 1.69
CA ILE A 21 3.15 0.66 1.34
C ILE A 21 2.36 1.93 1.00
N PHE A 22 2.38 2.93 1.87
CA PHE A 22 1.60 4.15 1.70
C PHE A 22 2.09 5.00 0.53
N ALA A 23 3.39 4.99 0.21
CA ALA A 23 3.91 5.64 -0.99
C ALA A 23 3.24 5.14 -2.29
N ILE A 24 2.71 3.91 -2.32
CA ILE A 24 2.05 3.31 -3.47
C ILE A 24 0.53 3.28 -3.30
N ARG A 25 0.02 2.98 -2.12
CA ARG A 25 -1.43 2.76 -1.89
C ARG A 25 -2.15 3.95 -1.25
N GLY A 26 -1.41 5.00 -0.91
CA GLY A 26 -1.92 6.15 -0.17
C GLY A 26 -2.07 5.85 1.32
N LEU A 27 -2.36 6.91 2.09
CA LEU A 27 -2.66 6.77 3.52
C LEU A 27 -4.03 6.11 3.75
N PRO A 28 -4.22 5.41 4.88
CA PRO A 28 -5.54 4.98 5.31
C PRO A 28 -6.42 6.21 5.51
N ILE A 29 -7.64 6.16 4.98
CA ILE A 29 -8.62 7.24 5.17
C ILE A 29 -9.69 6.78 6.16
N VAL A 30 -10.00 7.64 7.13
CA VAL A 30 -10.87 7.32 8.26
C VAL A 30 -12.29 6.99 7.78
N GLU A 31 -12.74 7.56 6.68
CA GLU A 31 -14.06 7.28 6.09
C GLU A 31 -14.18 5.83 5.61
N LYS A 32 -13.07 5.22 5.17
CA LYS A 32 -13.02 3.82 4.70
C LYS A 32 -12.57 2.85 5.78
N TRP A 33 -11.79 3.33 6.76
CA TRP A 33 -11.33 2.53 7.89
C TRP A 33 -11.40 3.36 9.19
N PRO A 34 -12.59 3.51 9.79
CA PRO A 34 -12.77 4.34 10.98
C PRO A 34 -11.92 3.87 12.16
N GLU A 35 -11.73 2.56 12.29
CA GLU A 35 -11.00 1.94 13.39
C GLU A 35 -9.49 2.21 13.34
N VAL A 36 -8.96 2.71 12.21
CA VAL A 36 -7.54 3.05 12.08
C VAL A 36 -7.09 4.02 13.16
N ILE A 37 -7.96 4.94 13.57
CA ILE A 37 -7.65 5.97 14.57
C ILE A 37 -7.42 5.41 15.97
N SER A 38 -7.91 4.19 16.22
CA SER A 38 -7.78 3.48 17.49
C SER A 38 -6.46 2.69 17.59
N LEU A 39 -5.73 2.53 16.49
CA LEU A 39 -4.48 1.80 16.48
C LEU A 39 -3.42 2.54 17.31
N PRO A 40 -2.63 1.82 18.15
CA PRO A 40 -1.64 2.43 19.04
C PRO A 40 -0.64 3.36 18.34
N ASN A 41 -0.27 3.02 17.11
CA ASN A 41 0.74 3.74 16.34
C ASN A 41 0.18 4.78 15.38
N TYR A 42 -1.14 4.91 15.25
CA TYR A 42 -1.76 5.81 14.25
C TYR A 42 -1.36 7.27 14.43
N LYS A 43 -1.29 7.74 15.67
CA LYS A 43 -0.89 9.13 15.99
C LYS A 43 0.62 9.29 16.19
N LEU A 44 1.36 8.20 16.37
CA LEU A 44 2.80 8.22 16.62
C LEU A 44 3.60 8.35 15.32
N PHE A 45 3.09 7.77 14.24
CA PHE A 45 3.74 7.86 12.94
C PHE A 45 3.21 9.04 12.15
N HIS A 46 4.08 10.02 11.92
CA HIS A 46 3.86 11.08 10.94
C HIS A 46 4.37 10.62 9.58
N PHE A 47 3.44 10.39 8.65
CA PHE A 47 3.72 10.04 7.26
C PHE A 47 3.57 11.27 6.35
N GLN A 48 4.22 11.22 5.18
CA GLN A 48 3.92 12.18 4.10
C GLN A 48 2.49 12.01 3.60
N PRO A 49 1.86 13.04 2.99
CA PRO A 49 0.50 12.96 2.47
C PRO A 49 0.44 12.13 1.18
N TYR A 50 0.69 10.84 1.28
CA TYR A 50 0.71 9.93 0.15
C TYR A 50 -0.69 9.73 -0.43
N VAL A 51 -0.75 9.76 -1.75
CA VAL A 51 -1.94 9.46 -2.53
C VAL A 51 -1.67 8.19 -3.34
N GLU A 52 -2.73 7.40 -3.53
CA GLU A 52 -2.65 6.16 -4.30
C GLU A 52 -2.01 6.38 -5.68
N MET A 53 -1.01 5.56 -5.98
CA MET A 53 -0.28 5.55 -7.23
C MET A 53 -0.85 4.48 -8.18
N PRO A 54 -1.15 4.82 -9.44
CA PRO A 54 -1.51 3.82 -10.45
C PRO A 54 -0.39 2.79 -10.66
N TRP A 55 -0.72 1.50 -10.78
CA TRP A 55 0.26 0.41 -10.89
C TRP A 55 1.27 0.58 -12.03
N ARG A 56 0.82 1.11 -13.17
CA ARG A 56 1.69 1.46 -14.31
C ARG A 56 2.85 2.41 -13.97
N ARG A 57 2.73 3.21 -12.91
CA ARG A 57 3.79 4.11 -12.41
C ARG A 57 4.71 3.44 -11.39
N VAL A 58 4.27 2.35 -10.77
CA VAL A 58 5.09 1.57 -9.82
C VAL A 58 6.16 0.79 -10.56
N HIS A 59 5.78 0.11 -11.64
CA HIS A 59 6.71 -0.61 -12.50
C HIS A 59 6.11 -0.85 -13.89
N HIS A 60 6.92 -0.74 -14.94
CA HIS A 60 6.47 -0.87 -16.33
C HIS A 60 5.79 -2.21 -16.65
N VAL A 61 6.15 -3.28 -15.91
CA VAL A 61 5.55 -4.62 -16.10
C VAL A 61 4.06 -4.64 -15.74
N PHE A 62 3.60 -3.75 -14.85
CA PHE A 62 2.18 -3.70 -14.48
C PHE A 62 1.30 -3.17 -15.60
N SER A 63 1.86 -2.39 -16.54
CA SER A 63 1.15 -1.96 -17.75
C SER A 63 0.84 -3.13 -18.71
N ARG A 64 1.41 -4.32 -18.46
CA ARG A 64 1.25 -5.52 -19.28
C ARG A 64 0.42 -6.59 -18.59
N LEU A 65 -0.27 -6.25 -17.50
CA LEU A 65 -1.15 -7.18 -16.83
C LEU A 65 -2.28 -7.61 -17.78
N PRO A 66 -2.70 -8.89 -17.73
CA PRO A 66 -3.87 -9.33 -18.46
C PRO A 66 -5.12 -8.59 -17.99
N GLU A 67 -6.19 -8.66 -18.78
CA GLU A 67 -7.48 -8.08 -18.43
C GLU A 67 -7.92 -8.53 -17.02
N GLY A 68 -8.36 -7.57 -16.20
CA GLY A 68 -8.72 -7.81 -14.80
C GLY A 68 -7.54 -7.96 -13.82
N GLY A 69 -6.30 -8.05 -14.29
CA GLY A 69 -5.12 -8.19 -13.42
C GLY A 69 -4.91 -7.02 -12.48
N GLU A 70 -5.10 -5.78 -12.95
CA GLU A 70 -5.05 -4.59 -12.08
C GLU A 70 -6.17 -4.60 -11.02
N LYS A 71 -7.37 -5.06 -11.39
CA LYS A 71 -8.51 -5.16 -10.46
C LYS A 71 -8.20 -6.18 -9.36
N LEU A 72 -7.63 -7.32 -9.71
CA LEU A 72 -7.20 -8.35 -8.77
C LEU A 72 -6.07 -7.84 -7.87
N LEU A 73 -5.08 -7.16 -8.43
CA LEU A 73 -3.99 -6.56 -7.66
C LEU A 73 -4.52 -5.53 -6.66
N ASN A 74 -5.48 -4.70 -7.10
CA ASN A 74 -6.16 -3.75 -6.25
C ASN A 74 -7.01 -4.41 -5.17
N SER A 75 -7.60 -5.59 -5.38
CA SER A 75 -8.35 -6.26 -4.31
C SER A 75 -7.44 -6.82 -3.21
N PHE A 76 -6.23 -7.25 -3.54
CA PHE A 76 -5.29 -7.79 -2.56
C PHE A 76 -4.54 -6.71 -1.77
N LEU A 77 -4.37 -5.51 -2.35
CA LEU A 77 -3.52 -4.45 -1.78
C LEU A 77 -4.32 -3.19 -1.39
N GLN A 78 -5.53 -3.40 -0.86
CA GLN A 78 -6.34 -2.31 -0.31
C GLN A 78 -5.82 -1.94 1.08
N VAL A 79 -5.61 -0.65 1.32
CA VAL A 79 -5.21 -0.11 2.64
C VAL A 79 -6.32 -0.31 3.70
N ILE A 80 -7.53 -0.65 3.25
CA ILE A 80 -8.71 -0.93 4.09
C ILE A 80 -8.63 -2.33 4.73
N PHE A 81 -7.92 -3.27 4.08
CA PHE A 81 -7.96 -4.70 4.40
C PHE A 81 -6.60 -5.39 4.26
N THR A 82 -5.49 -4.63 4.39
CA THR A 82 -4.20 -5.32 4.53
C THR A 82 -4.14 -5.89 5.95
N VAL A 83 -4.78 -7.06 6.10
CA VAL A 83 -4.67 -7.97 7.24
C VAL A 83 -3.19 -8.32 7.34
N ILE A 84 -2.47 -7.57 8.17
CA ILE A 84 -1.21 -8.00 8.75
C ILE A 84 -1.51 -8.24 10.22
N PHE A 85 -2.07 -9.42 10.49
CA PHE A 85 -1.79 -10.21 11.68
C PHE A 85 -1.38 -11.60 11.20
#